data_AF-A0ABD4RN72-F1
#
_entry.id   AF-A0ABD4RN72-F1
#
_cell.length_a   1.000
_cell.length_b   1.000
_cell.length_c   1.000
_cell.angle_alpha   90.00
_cell.angle_beta   90.00
_cell.angle_gamma   90.00
#
_symmetry.space_group_name_H-M   'P 1'
#
loop_
_entity.id
_entity.type
_entity.pdbx_description
1 polymer ?
#
loop_
_entity_poly.entity_id
_entity_poly.type
_entity_poly.pdbx_seq_one_letter_code
_entity_poly.pdbx_strand_id
1 'polypeptide(L)'
;MENNDIKLTICIFAFVIGIIVLFCCIALGQFNIDCIMRQNGGTMDTNQYNVYLEQSISQYRNFGSILDLLGGIGILFDKSVRKD
;
A
#
# COMPACT_ATOMS: atom_id res chain seq x y z
N MET A 1 -3.52 5.00 -31.49
CA MET A 1 -2.82 4.07 -30.58
C MET A 1 -2.51 4.80 -29.27
N GLU A 2 -3.51 5.37 -28.57
CA GLU A 2 -3.20 6.42 -27.56
C GLU A 2 -3.73 6.14 -26.14
N ASN A 3 -4.82 5.39 -25.97
CA ASN A 3 -5.46 5.24 -24.64
C ASN A 3 -5.07 3.96 -23.87
N ASN A 4 -4.70 2.88 -24.55
CA ASN A 4 -4.43 1.61 -23.88
C ASN A 4 -3.04 1.58 -23.22
N ASP A 5 -2.04 2.18 -23.85
CA ASP A 5 -0.69 2.24 -23.29
C ASP A 5 -0.60 3.16 -22.05
N ILE A 6 -1.43 4.21 -21.98
CA ILE A 6 -1.56 5.07 -20.80
C ILE A 6 -2.17 4.29 -19.63
N LYS A 7 -3.24 3.52 -19.87
CA LYS A 7 -3.88 2.68 -18.83
C LYS A 7 -2.91 1.64 -18.28
N LEU A 8 -2.13 1.01 -19.15
CA LEU A 8 -1.12 0.05 -18.74
C LEU A 8 -0.01 0.71 -17.92
N THR A 9 0.47 1.88 -18.36
CA THR A 9 1.45 2.67 -17.62
C THR A 9 0.96 2.98 -16.21
N ILE A 10 -0.30 3.42 -16.06
CA ILE A 10 -0.90 3.68 -14.75
C ILE A 10 -0.97 2.41 -13.89
N CYS A 11 -1.31 1.26 -14.47
CA CYS A 11 -1.35 -0.02 -13.75
C CYS A 11 0.04 -0.47 -13.27
N ILE A 12 1.08 -0.28 -14.08
CA ILE A 12 2.48 -0.55 -13.70
C ILE A 12 2.90 0.36 -12.55
N PHE A 13 2.61 1.66 -12.65
CA PHE A 13 2.91 2.59 -11.56
C PHE A 13 2.17 2.23 -10.27
N ALA A 14 0.88 1.89 -10.34
CA ALA A 14 0.11 1.46 -9.18
C ALA A 14 0.67 0.19 -8.54
N PHE A 15 1.12 -0.78 -9.35
CA PHE A 15 1.76 -2.02 -8.88
C PHE A 15 3.12 -1.75 -8.21
N VAL A 16 3.96 -0.89 -8.81
CA VAL A 16 5.25 -0.53 -8.20
C VAL A 16 5.04 0.21 -6.87
N ILE A 17 4.07 1.11 -6.81
CA ILE A 17 3.72 1.83 -5.57
C ILE A 17 3.19 0.84 -4.52
N GLY A 18 2.32 -0.10 -4.89
CA GLY A 18 1.80 -1.13 -3.99
C GLY A 18 2.92 -1.97 -3.35
N ILE A 19 3.88 -2.45 -4.16
CA ILE A 19 5.07 -3.16 -3.66
C ILE A 19 5.88 -2.30 -2.69
N ILE A 20 6.14 -1.04 -3.03
CA ILE A 20 6.91 -0.14 -2.15
C ILE A 20 6.18 0.07 -0.82
N VAL A 21 4.86 0.24 -0.85
CA VAL A 21 4.03 0.37 0.36
C VAL A 21 4.04 -0.92 1.18
N LEU A 22 4.03 -2.09 0.54
CA LEU A 22 4.17 -3.38 1.22
C LEU A 22 5.55 -3.55 1.88
N PHE A 23 6.63 -3.14 1.24
CA PHE A 23 7.97 -3.19 1.85
C PHE A 23 8.13 -2.19 3.00
N CYS A 24 7.51 -1.00 2.89
CA CYS A 24 7.62 0.06 3.87
C CYS A 24 6.49 0.08 4.93
N CYS A 25 5.55 -0.87 4.92
CA CYS A 25 4.36 -0.83 5.78
C CYS A 25 4.70 -0.81 7.29
N ILE A 26 5.78 -1.48 7.70
CA ILE A 26 6.27 -1.48 9.08
C ILE A 26 6.77 -0.09 9.48
N ALA A 27 7.62 0.52 8.63
CA ALA A 27 8.16 1.86 8.88
C ALA A 27 7.07 2.95 8.87
N LEU A 28 6.11 2.85 7.94
CA LEU A 28 4.96 3.75 7.87
C LEU A 28 4.03 3.59 9.09
N GLY A 29 3.81 2.35 9.54
CA GLY A 29 3.04 2.05 10.75
C GLY A 29 3.67 2.64 12.01
N GLN A 30 4.99 2.50 12.16
CA GLN A 30 5.74 3.10 13.28
C GLN A 30 5.66 4.63 13.25
N PHE A 31 5.92 5.25 12.08
CA PHE A 31 5.87 6.71 11.92
C PHE A 31 4.48 7.29 12.24
N ASN A 32 3.42 6.61 11.81
CA ASN A 32 2.05 7.02 12.08
C ASN A 32 1.77 7.05 13.59
N ILE A 33 2.27 6.07 14.33
CA ILE A 33 2.02 5.98 15.78
C ILE A 33 2.91 6.92 16.56
N ASP A 34 4.15 7.15 16.14
CA ASP A 34 4.99 8.18 16.74
C ASP A 34 4.34 9.57 16.59
N CYS A 35 3.67 9.83 15.47
CA CYS A 35 2.89 11.05 15.27
C CYS A 35 1.66 11.11 16.20
N ILE A 36 0.88 10.02 16.29
CA ILE A 36 -0.29 9.92 17.18
C ILE A 36 0.12 10.05 18.64
N MET A 37 1.21 9.42 19.06
CA MET A 37 1.81 9.52 20.38
C MET A 37 2.16 10.98 20.70
N ARG A 38 2.84 11.67 19.79
CA ARG A 38 3.18 13.09 19.95
C ARG A 38 1.96 13.99 20.06
N GLN A 39 0.90 13.71 19.30
CA GLN A 39 -0.35 14.46 19.38
C GLN A 39 -1.14 14.21 20.68
N ASN A 40 -1.06 13.01 21.25
CA ASN A 40 -1.79 12.63 22.47
C ASN A 40 -1.00 12.90 23.77
N GLY A 41 0.03 13.74 23.73
CA GLY A 41 0.80 14.13 24.93
C GLY A 41 2.01 13.24 25.26
N GLY A 42 2.42 12.37 24.33
CA GLY A 42 3.67 11.61 24.39
C GLY A 42 3.62 10.32 25.22
N THR A 43 2.47 10.02 25.83
CA THR A 43 2.29 8.83 26.67
C THR A 43 1.08 8.03 26.23
N MET A 44 1.29 6.76 25.92
CA MET A 44 0.25 5.79 25.63
C MET A 44 0.68 4.48 26.26
N ASP A 45 -0.29 3.77 26.84
CA ASP A 45 -0.05 2.47 27.43
C ASP A 45 0.58 1.51 26.41
N THR A 46 1.57 0.71 26.83
CA THR A 46 2.34 -0.17 25.93
C THR A 46 1.44 -1.21 25.24
N ASN A 47 0.39 -1.71 25.91
CA ASN A 47 -0.57 -2.62 25.27
C ASN A 47 -1.36 -1.89 24.19
N GLN A 48 -1.77 -0.64 24.46
CA GLN A 48 -2.47 0.16 23.48
C GLN A 48 -1.55 0.48 22.29
N TYR A 49 -0.28 0.86 22.52
CA TYR A 49 0.69 1.12 21.46
C TYR A 49 0.83 -0.08 20.51
N ASN A 50 1.01 -1.29 21.03
CA ASN A 50 1.15 -2.50 20.21
C ASN A 50 -0.10 -2.79 19.37
N VAL A 51 -1.30 -2.65 19.93
CA VAL A 51 -2.55 -2.86 19.19
C VAL A 51 -2.69 -1.85 18.04
N TYR A 52 -2.42 -0.58 18.30
CA TYR A 52 -2.47 0.45 17.24
C TYR A 52 -1.39 0.23 16.18
N LEU A 53 -0.23 -0.31 16.57
CA LEU A 53 0.89 -0.64 15.67
C LEU A 53 0.53 -1.77 14.73
N GLU A 54 0.04 -2.88 15.27
CA GLU A 54 -0.41 -3.99 14.45
C GLU A 54 -1.56 -3.58 13.52
N GLN A 55 -2.52 -2.79 14.01
CA GLN A 55 -3.60 -2.25 13.17
C GLN A 55 -3.06 -1.36 12.06
N SER A 56 -2.18 -0.41 12.36
CA SER A 56 -1.62 0.51 11.37
C SER A 56 -0.83 -0.26 10.30
N ILE A 57 0.03 -1.20 10.72
CA ILE A 57 0.79 -2.07 9.80
C ILE A 57 -0.16 -2.90 8.94
N SER A 58 -1.20 -3.49 9.54
CA SER A 58 -2.18 -4.28 8.82
C SER A 58 -2.93 -3.43 7.79
N GLN A 59 -3.27 -2.17 8.10
CA GLN A 59 -3.94 -1.26 7.16
C GLN A 59 -3.05 -0.92 5.97
N TYR A 60 -1.78 -0.52 6.20
CA TYR A 60 -0.84 -0.26 5.12
C TYR A 60 -0.57 -1.51 4.27
N ARG A 61 -0.46 -2.68 4.90
CA ARG A 61 -0.33 -3.95 4.20
C ARG A 61 -1.55 -4.25 3.34
N ASN A 62 -2.76 -4.06 3.87
CA ASN A 62 -3.98 -4.34 3.13
C ASN A 62 -4.15 -3.37 1.95
N PHE A 63 -3.80 -2.09 2.14
CA PHE A 63 -3.81 -1.09 1.08
C PHE A 63 -2.80 -1.41 -0.03
N GLY A 64 -1.57 -1.76 0.34
CA GLY A 64 -0.53 -2.23 -0.60
C GLY A 64 -0.98 -3.48 -1.37
N SER A 65 -1.56 -4.47 -0.69
CA SER A 65 -2.08 -5.68 -1.32
C SER A 65 -3.23 -5.39 -2.32
N ILE A 66 -4.13 -4.47 -2.00
CA ILE A 66 -5.22 -4.08 -2.92
C ILE A 66 -4.65 -3.39 -4.15
N LEU A 67 -3.68 -2.48 -3.97
CA LEU A 67 -2.98 -1.81 -5.07
C LEU A 67 -2.23 -2.80 -5.95
N ASP A 68 -1.54 -3.77 -5.36
CA ASP A 68 -0.82 -4.82 -6.09
C ASP A 68 -1.77 -5.73 -6.86
N LEU A 69 -2.90 -6.11 -6.26
CA LEU A 69 -3.91 -6.92 -6.95
C LEU A 69 -4.53 -6.16 -8.13
N LEU A 70 -4.94 -4.90 -7.92
CA LEU A 70 -5.53 -4.09 -8.98
C LEU A 70 -4.53 -3.79 -10.11
N GLY A 71 -3.31 -3.39 -9.76
CA GLY A 71 -2.24 -3.13 -10.72
C GLY A 71 -1.80 -4.39 -11.47
N GLY A 72 -1.62 -5.49 -10.74
CA GLY A 72 -1.22 -6.79 -11.30
C GLY A 72 -2.27 -7.38 -12.25
N ILE A 73 -3.54 -7.35 -11.86
CA ILE A 73 -4.66 -7.80 -12.71
C ILE A 73 -4.73 -6.94 -13.99
N GLY A 74 -4.57 -5.62 -13.88
CA GLY A 74 -4.54 -4.71 -15.03
C GLY A 74 -3.45 -5.04 -16.06
N ILE A 75 -2.24 -5.37 -15.58
CA ILE A 75 -1.11 -5.79 -16.44
C ILE A 75 -1.40 -7.16 -17.09
N LEU A 76 -1.97 -8.10 -16.34
CA LEU A 76 -2.24 -9.46 -16.83
C LEU A 76 -3.30 -9.46 -17.94
N PHE A 77 -4.40 -8.73 -17.76
CA PHE A 77 -5.49 -8.66 -18.73
C PHE A 77 -5.06 -8.01 -20.04
N ASP A 78 -4.26 -6.95 -20.00
CA ASP A 78 -3.73 -6.33 -21.20
C ASP A 78 -2.82 -7.29 -21.98
N LYS A 79 -1.93 -8.00 -21.27
CA LYS A 79 -1.04 -8.98 -21.90
C LYS A 79 -1.79 -10.18 -22.49
N SER A 80 -2.92 -10.58 -21.90
CA SER A 80 -3.79 -11.61 -22.48
C SER A 80 -4.56 -11.10 -23.71
N VAL A 81 -5.04 -9.84 -23.71
CA VAL A 81 -5.79 -9.25 -24.83
C VAL A 81 -4.91 -9.00 -26.06
N ARG A 82 -3.62 -8.69 -25.87
CA ARG A 82 -2.68 -8.50 -26.99
C ARG A 82 -2.16 -9.80 -27.61
N LYS A 83 -2.57 -10.97 -27.12
CA LYS A 83 -2.08 -12.28 -27.58
C LYS A 83 -3.03 -12.99 -28.56
N ASP A 84 -4.21 -12.44 -28.80
CA ASP A 84 -5.15 -12.83 -29.87
C ASP A 84 -5.04 -11.88 -31.07
#